data_AF-A0AAP0REU6-F1
#
_entry.id   AF-A0AAP0REU6-F1
#
_cell.length_a   1.000
_cell.length_b   1.000
_cell.length_c   1.000
_cell.angle_alpha   90.00
_cell.angle_beta   90.00
_cell.angle_gamma   90.00
#
_symmetry.space_group_name_H-M   'P 1'
#
loop_
_entity.id
_entity.type
_entity.pdbx_description
1 polymer ?
#
loop_
_entity_poly.entity_id
_entity_poly.type
_entity_poly.pdbx_seq_one_letter_code
_entity_poly.pdbx_strand_id
1 'polypeptide(L)'
;MYFTAGTQAEKASWNYIGIFKLSNISGKRRELVPSKSAADGSDMDSDSSDSSDSDDEGLDGSGTPVLQMRKVAHEGCVNRIRAMTQSPHICASWADTGHVQIWDLSSHLNSLAESEVTQAASSTFNQAPLVKFGGHKDEGYAIDWSPLVPGRLVSGDCKNCIHLWEPTSDATWNVDTTPFVGHAASVEDLQWSPTEPHVFASCSVDGSIAIWDTRLGKSPATSFKAHDADVNVISWNRLASCMLASGSDDGTFSIRDLRLLKEGDSVVAHFEYHKHPITSIEWSPHEASTLAVSSSDNQLTIWDLSLEKDEEEEAEFRAKTKEQVNAPEDLPPQLLFVHQGQKDLKEFHWHAQIPGMIISTAADGFNTLMPSNIQTALPQDNA
;
A
#
# COMPACT_ATOMS: atom_id res chain seq x y z
N MET A 1 9.06 5.17 -12.87
CA MET A 1 8.69 4.57 -11.58
C MET A 1 9.21 3.15 -11.54
N TYR A 2 9.71 2.70 -10.39
CA TYR A 2 10.12 1.31 -10.17
C TYR A 2 9.36 0.73 -8.99
N PHE A 3 8.99 -0.54 -9.08
CA PHE A 3 8.38 -1.28 -7.97
C PHE A 3 8.68 -2.77 -8.08
N THR A 4 8.42 -3.50 -7.01
CA THR A 4 8.52 -4.97 -7.00
C THR A 4 7.20 -5.56 -6.51
N ALA A 5 6.85 -6.73 -7.04
CA ALA A 5 5.68 -7.47 -6.60
C ALA A 5 5.94 -8.98 -6.67
N GLY A 6 5.30 -9.70 -5.77
CA GLY A 6 5.26 -11.16 -5.78
C GLY A 6 4.10 -11.69 -6.60
N THR A 7 4.09 -13.00 -6.85
CA THR A 7 2.95 -13.68 -7.48
C THR A 7 2.35 -14.75 -6.57
N GLN A 8 1.05 -14.97 -6.77
CA GLN A 8 0.33 -16.16 -6.32
C GLN A 8 -0.19 -16.90 -7.55
N ALA A 9 0.56 -17.90 -8.02
CA ALA A 9 0.23 -18.69 -9.19
C ALA A 9 -0.43 -20.03 -8.82
N GLU A 10 -1.22 -20.59 -9.74
CA GLU A 10 -1.87 -21.91 -9.57
C GLU A 10 -0.89 -23.06 -9.34
N LYS A 11 0.36 -22.91 -9.80
CA LYS A 11 1.44 -23.88 -9.58
C LYS A 11 2.59 -23.20 -8.88
N ALA A 12 3.10 -23.83 -7.83
CA ALA A 12 4.22 -23.31 -7.04
C ALA A 12 5.45 -22.94 -7.90
N SER A 13 5.74 -23.71 -8.96
CA SER A 13 6.86 -23.47 -9.87
C SER A 13 6.69 -22.27 -10.82
N TRP A 14 5.48 -21.70 -10.89
CA TRP A 14 5.19 -20.54 -11.72
C TRP A 14 5.36 -19.22 -10.98
N ASN A 15 5.65 -19.27 -9.68
CA ASN A 15 5.82 -18.08 -8.89
C ASN A 15 7.15 -17.37 -9.18
N TYR A 16 7.11 -16.04 -9.12
CA TYR A 16 8.28 -15.20 -9.30
C TYR A 16 8.17 -13.89 -8.53
N ILE A 17 9.32 -13.29 -8.25
CA ILE A 17 9.44 -11.88 -7.89
C ILE A 17 9.58 -11.07 -9.18
N GLY A 18 8.65 -10.15 -9.41
CA GLY A 18 8.71 -9.19 -10.50
C GLY A 18 9.43 -7.91 -10.06
N ILE A 19 10.37 -7.45 -10.89
CA ILE A 19 10.97 -6.11 -10.80
C ILE A 19 10.44 -5.33 -11.99
N PHE A 20 9.75 -4.24 -11.74
CA PHE A 20 9.00 -3.48 -12.74
C PHE A 20 9.58 -2.08 -12.92
N LYS A 21 9.57 -1.60 -14.16
CA LYS A 21 9.82 -0.21 -14.54
C LYS A 21 8.60 0.26 -15.33
N LEU A 22 7.88 1.21 -14.76
CA LEU A 22 6.76 1.89 -15.40
C LEU A 22 7.21 3.28 -15.86
N SER A 23 7.08 3.57 -17.15
CA SER A 23 7.45 4.83 -17.78
C SER A 23 6.33 5.35 -18.69
N ASN A 24 6.49 6.58 -19.17
CA ASN A 24 5.52 7.22 -20.07
C ASN A 24 4.10 7.33 -19.49
N ILE A 25 4.00 7.57 -18.18
CA ILE A 25 2.72 7.82 -17.52
C ILE A 25 2.32 9.26 -17.81
N SER A 26 1.28 9.46 -18.61
CA SER A 26 0.66 10.75 -18.84
C SER A 26 -0.69 10.82 -18.14
N GLY A 27 -0.98 11.94 -17.50
CA GLY A 27 -2.27 12.15 -16.84
C GLY A 27 -3.34 12.48 -17.87
N LYS A 28 -4.45 11.73 -17.87
CA LYS A 28 -5.67 12.19 -18.56
C LYS A 28 -6.29 13.30 -17.72
N ARG A 29 -6.05 14.56 -18.09
CA ARG A 29 -6.73 15.69 -17.45
C ARG A 29 -8.21 15.59 -17.80
N ARG A 30 -9.04 15.11 -16.87
CA ARG A 30 -10.49 15.10 -17.06
C ARG A 30 -10.98 16.54 -16.96
N GLU A 31 -11.53 17.08 -18.04
CA GLU A 31 -12.25 18.35 -17.97
C GLU A 31 -13.47 18.15 -17.05
N LEU A 32 -13.55 18.97 -16.00
CA LEU A 32 -14.58 18.88 -14.96
C LEU A 32 -15.97 19.30 -15.45
N VAL A 33 -16.08 19.89 -16.64
CA VAL A 33 -17.33 20.40 -17.20
C VAL A 33 -17.34 20.10 -18.71
N PRO A 34 -18.34 19.37 -19.25
CA PRO A 34 -18.56 19.35 -20.69
C PRO A 34 -18.79 20.78 -21.16
N SER A 35 -17.92 21.31 -22.03
CA SER A 35 -18.11 22.63 -22.62
C SER A 35 -19.37 22.62 -23.47
N LYS A 36 -20.47 23.14 -22.91
CA LYS A 36 -21.65 23.46 -23.72
C LYS A 36 -21.33 24.71 -24.54
N SER A 37 -20.98 24.52 -25.82
CA SER A 37 -21.11 25.57 -26.83
C SER A 37 -22.25 25.22 -27.80
N ALA A 38 -23.39 25.87 -27.54
CA ALA A 38 -24.44 26.37 -28.43
C ALA A 38 -24.88 25.58 -29.69
N ALA A 39 -26.13 25.12 -29.64
CA ALA A 39 -27.22 25.34 -30.62
C ALA A 39 -26.91 25.27 -32.13
N ASP A 40 -27.49 24.29 -32.84
CA ASP A 40 -28.71 24.50 -33.64
C ASP A 40 -29.40 23.14 -33.96
N GLY A 41 -30.70 23.16 -34.25
CA GLY A 41 -31.58 21.98 -34.29
C GLY A 41 -31.57 21.12 -35.57
N SER A 42 -32.52 20.15 -35.60
CA SER A 42 -32.87 19.17 -36.66
C SER A 42 -31.78 18.11 -36.95
N ASP A 43 -32.00 16.80 -37.03
CA ASP A 43 -33.18 15.97 -37.36
C ASP A 43 -33.05 14.56 -36.75
N MET A 44 -34.18 13.84 -36.77
CA MET A 44 -34.33 12.42 -36.42
C MET A 44 -33.62 11.47 -37.42
N ASP A 45 -33.29 10.28 -36.90
CA ASP A 45 -33.08 8.97 -37.54
C ASP A 45 -31.89 8.77 -38.51
N SER A 46 -30.95 7.87 -38.16
CA SER A 46 -30.87 6.50 -38.75
C SER A 46 -29.66 5.72 -38.22
N ASP A 47 -29.83 4.39 -38.18
CA ASP A 47 -28.90 3.34 -37.81
C ASP A 47 -27.51 3.33 -38.51
N SER A 48 -26.59 2.60 -37.88
CA SER A 48 -25.64 1.66 -38.50
C SER A 48 -24.14 1.99 -38.45
N SER A 49 -23.43 0.99 -37.91
CA SER A 49 -22.12 0.46 -38.30
C SER A 49 -20.86 1.31 -38.14
N ASP A 50 -19.97 0.76 -37.29
CA ASP A 50 -18.54 0.48 -37.51
C ASP A 50 -17.70 1.38 -38.42
N SER A 51 -16.44 1.52 -37.96
CA SER A 51 -15.26 2.04 -38.68
C SER A 51 -15.17 3.56 -38.77
N SER A 52 -14.31 4.14 -37.93
CA SER A 52 -12.89 4.28 -38.26
C SER A 52 -12.17 5.00 -37.14
N ASP A 53 -11.05 4.43 -36.71
CA ASP A 53 -9.98 5.16 -36.03
C ASP A 53 -9.63 6.37 -36.91
N SER A 54 -10.06 7.55 -36.49
CA SER A 54 -9.49 8.80 -36.95
C SER A 54 -8.53 9.24 -35.87
N ASP A 55 -7.24 8.98 -36.13
CA ASP A 55 -6.10 9.56 -35.42
C ASP A 55 -6.27 11.09 -35.40
N ASP A 56 -6.79 11.61 -34.30
CA ASP A 56 -6.68 13.03 -33.96
C ASP A 56 -5.27 13.24 -33.40
N GLU A 57 -4.32 13.40 -34.31
CA GLU A 57 -2.98 13.94 -34.07
C GLU A 57 -3.11 15.43 -33.69
N GLY A 58 -3.68 15.66 -32.52
CA GLY A 58 -3.87 16.96 -31.89
C GLY A 58 -2.98 17.09 -30.66
N LEU A 59 -1.73 17.52 -30.85
CA LEU A 59 -0.86 18.19 -29.85
C LEU A 59 -1.15 17.89 -28.36
N ASP A 60 -1.05 16.64 -27.96
CA ASP A 60 -0.96 16.24 -26.57
C ASP A 60 0.19 15.22 -26.44
N GLY A 61 1.02 15.38 -25.41
CA GLY A 61 2.17 14.51 -25.18
C GLY A 61 1.79 13.16 -24.54
N SER A 62 0.60 12.60 -24.78
CA SER A 62 0.13 11.37 -24.13
C SER A 62 0.66 10.12 -24.82
N GLY A 63 1.95 9.83 -24.61
CA GLY A 63 2.46 8.52 -24.94
C GLY A 63 1.77 7.42 -24.11
N THR A 64 1.54 6.26 -24.73
CA THR A 64 1.00 5.05 -24.05
C THR A 64 1.94 4.62 -22.91
N PRO A 65 1.43 4.33 -21.70
CA PRO A 65 2.26 3.89 -20.58
C PRO A 65 2.98 2.58 -20.92
N VAL A 66 4.26 2.50 -20.55
CA VAL A 66 5.13 1.37 -20.86
C VAL A 66 5.52 0.66 -19.57
N LEU A 67 5.15 -0.62 -19.45
CA LEU A 67 5.55 -1.49 -18.35
C LEU A 67 6.62 -2.48 -18.80
N GLN A 68 7.83 -2.32 -18.30
CA GLN A 68 8.93 -3.28 -18.47
C GLN A 68 9.09 -4.11 -17.19
N MET A 69 9.45 -5.39 -17.32
CA MET A 69 9.69 -6.22 -16.14
C MET A 69 10.83 -7.22 -16.31
N ARG A 70 11.41 -7.63 -15.19
CA ARG A 70 12.25 -8.81 -15.04
C ARG A 70 11.66 -9.73 -13.98
N LYS A 71 11.84 -11.05 -14.15
CA LYS A 71 11.23 -12.08 -13.30
C LYS A 71 12.31 -12.93 -12.65
N VAL A 72 12.31 -13.07 -11.34
CA VAL A 72 13.18 -13.98 -10.59
C VAL A 72 12.34 -15.11 -10.06
N ALA A 73 12.70 -16.36 -10.34
CA ALA A 73 11.96 -17.54 -9.88
C ALA A 73 11.88 -17.53 -8.35
N HIS A 74 10.68 -17.82 -7.82
CA HIS A 74 10.44 -17.90 -6.39
C HIS A 74 9.85 -19.28 -6.04
N GLU A 75 10.31 -19.84 -4.93
CA GLU A 75 9.82 -21.13 -4.44
C GLU A 75 8.54 -20.90 -3.63
N GLY A 76 7.39 -21.24 -4.21
CA GLY A 76 6.09 -21.01 -3.58
C GLY A 76 5.54 -19.60 -3.82
N CYS A 77 4.32 -19.37 -3.35
CA CYS A 77 3.67 -18.07 -3.39
C CYS A 77 4.49 -17.02 -2.63
N VAL A 78 4.52 -15.80 -3.14
CA VAL A 78 5.08 -14.65 -2.43
C VAL A 78 3.94 -13.97 -1.68
N ASN A 79 3.77 -14.27 -0.40
CA ASN A 79 2.71 -13.70 0.44
C ASN A 79 2.91 -12.20 0.67
N ARG A 80 4.16 -11.77 0.86
CA ARG A 80 4.54 -10.35 0.93
C ARG A 80 5.97 -10.14 0.48
N ILE A 81 6.26 -8.97 -0.10
CA ILE A 81 7.63 -8.54 -0.41
C ILE A 81 7.84 -7.08 0.01
N ARG A 82 8.98 -6.79 0.65
CA ARG A 82 9.36 -5.45 1.09
C ARG A 82 10.78 -5.13 0.63
N ALA A 83 10.95 -3.98 -0.01
CA ALA A 83 12.26 -3.43 -0.33
C ALA A 83 12.84 -2.69 0.88
N MET A 84 14.14 -2.85 1.14
CA MET A 84 14.82 -2.15 2.22
C MET A 84 14.92 -0.65 1.91
N THR A 85 14.45 0.20 2.83
CA THR A 85 14.39 1.66 2.64
C THR A 85 15.74 2.28 2.26
N GLN A 86 16.82 1.85 2.90
CA GLN A 86 18.17 2.41 2.72
C GLN A 86 18.90 1.81 1.51
N SER A 87 18.44 0.67 0.98
CA SER A 87 19.02 -0.01 -0.17
C SER A 87 17.94 -0.79 -0.93
N PRO A 88 17.12 -0.11 -1.77
CA PRO A 88 15.89 -0.69 -2.34
C PRO A 88 16.07 -1.87 -3.30
N HIS A 89 17.31 -2.18 -3.68
CA HIS A 89 17.63 -3.38 -4.45
C HIS A 89 17.70 -4.64 -3.57
N ILE A 90 17.80 -4.49 -2.24
CA ILE A 90 17.67 -5.58 -1.28
C ILE A 90 16.22 -5.72 -0.89
N CYS A 91 15.62 -6.86 -1.19
CA CYS A 91 14.21 -7.16 -0.88
C CYS A 91 14.11 -8.38 0.03
N ALA A 92 13.16 -8.36 0.97
CA ALA A 92 12.78 -9.54 1.72
C ALA A 92 11.41 -10.04 1.22
N SER A 93 11.30 -11.33 0.94
CA SER A 93 10.03 -12.00 0.65
C SER A 93 9.62 -12.91 1.79
N TRP A 94 8.32 -12.97 2.02
CA TRP A 94 7.68 -13.97 2.85
C TRP A 94 6.91 -14.95 1.95
N ALA A 95 7.09 -16.25 2.17
CA ALA A 95 6.55 -17.31 1.31
C ALA A 95 5.53 -18.21 2.01
N ASP A 96 4.60 -18.78 1.24
CA ASP A 96 3.67 -19.84 1.68
C ASP A 96 4.38 -21.14 2.10
N THR A 97 5.64 -21.30 1.71
CA THR A 97 6.50 -22.41 2.13
C THR A 97 7.01 -22.31 3.58
N GLY A 98 6.58 -21.29 4.33
CA GLY A 98 7.04 -21.05 5.71
C GLY A 98 8.46 -20.49 5.78
N HIS A 99 8.86 -19.75 4.74
CA HIS A 99 10.22 -19.25 4.58
C HIS A 99 10.24 -17.74 4.36
N VAL A 100 11.23 -17.11 4.99
CA VAL A 100 11.59 -15.72 4.73
C VAL A 100 12.92 -15.71 4.01
N GLN A 101 12.99 -14.96 2.91
CA GLN A 101 14.14 -14.94 2.02
C GLN A 101 14.57 -13.50 1.75
N ILE A 102 15.88 -13.28 1.66
CA ILE A 102 16.47 -11.98 1.32
C ILE A 102 17.12 -12.07 -0.05
N TRP A 103 16.87 -11.09 -0.91
CA TRP A 103 17.24 -11.08 -2.32
C TRP A 103 18.04 -9.82 -2.64
N ASP A 104 19.15 -9.96 -3.36
CA ASP A 104 19.80 -8.85 -4.05
C ASP A 104 19.33 -8.80 -5.51
N LEU A 105 18.54 -7.79 -5.83
CA LEU A 105 17.95 -7.58 -7.16
C LEU A 105 18.67 -6.47 -7.95
N SER A 106 19.84 -6.03 -7.50
CA SER A 106 20.61 -4.92 -8.11
C SER A 106 20.89 -5.15 -9.59
N SER A 107 21.32 -6.35 -9.98
CA SER A 107 21.61 -6.69 -11.38
C SER A 107 20.38 -6.55 -12.29
N HIS A 108 19.19 -6.91 -11.79
CA HIS A 108 17.94 -6.79 -12.52
C HIS A 108 17.46 -5.35 -12.60
N LEU A 109 17.59 -4.60 -11.51
CA LEU A 109 17.25 -3.18 -11.46
C LEU A 109 18.12 -2.37 -12.42
N ASN A 110 19.45 -2.56 -12.40
CA ASN A 110 20.39 -1.88 -13.28
C ASN A 110 20.09 -2.19 -14.76
N SER A 111 19.80 -3.46 -15.08
CA SER A 111 19.43 -3.84 -16.44
C SER A 111 18.12 -3.19 -16.92
N LEU A 112 17.13 -3.00 -16.03
CA LEU A 112 15.91 -2.27 -16.37
C LEU A 112 16.17 -0.77 -16.55
N ALA A 113 17.09 -0.20 -15.77
CA ALA A 113 17.47 1.20 -15.88
C ALA A 113 18.15 1.51 -17.22
N GLU A 114 19.07 0.64 -17.67
CA GLU A 114 19.85 0.80 -18.90
C GLU A 114 19.05 0.47 -20.19
N SER A 115 17.97 -0.30 -20.09
CA SER A 115 17.15 -0.65 -21.25
C SER A 115 16.22 0.50 -21.64
N GLU A 116 16.47 1.11 -22.81
CA GLU A 116 15.60 2.17 -23.36
C GLU A 116 14.35 1.60 -24.04
N VAL A 117 14.47 0.61 -24.91
CA VAL A 117 13.31 -0.09 -25.50
C VAL A 117 13.73 -1.49 -25.95
N THR A 118 13.35 -2.52 -25.21
CA THR A 118 13.20 -3.88 -25.76
C THR A 118 12.01 -4.57 -25.14
N GLN A 119 10.97 -4.78 -25.94
CA GLN A 119 9.99 -5.84 -25.67
C GLN A 119 10.72 -7.19 -25.64
N ALA A 120 10.35 -7.97 -24.63
CA ALA A 120 10.57 -9.41 -24.47
C ALA A 120 12.02 -9.91 -24.29
N ALA A 121 12.35 -10.23 -23.03
CA ALA A 121 12.76 -11.59 -22.71
C ALA A 121 11.97 -12.06 -21.48
N SER A 122 10.86 -12.76 -21.76
CA SER A 122 9.98 -13.45 -20.81
C SER A 122 10.64 -14.68 -20.17
N SER A 123 11.95 -14.64 -19.95
CA SER A 123 12.66 -15.70 -19.24
C SER A 123 12.68 -15.37 -17.75
N THR A 124 12.15 -16.29 -16.95
CA THR A 124 12.32 -16.24 -15.50
C THR A 124 13.76 -16.61 -15.16
N PHE A 125 14.46 -15.72 -14.45
CA PHE A 125 15.83 -15.93 -13.99
C PHE A 125 15.83 -16.82 -12.75
N ASN A 126 16.66 -17.86 -12.76
CA ASN A 126 16.90 -18.66 -11.57
C ASN A 126 18.05 -18.02 -10.80
N GLN A 127 17.72 -17.35 -9.69
CA GLN A 127 18.67 -16.77 -8.76
C GLN A 127 18.38 -17.34 -7.37
N ALA A 128 19.42 -17.67 -6.61
CA ALA A 128 19.26 -18.07 -5.22
C ALA A 128 19.12 -16.81 -4.31
N PRO A 129 18.32 -16.87 -3.23
CA PRO A 129 18.31 -15.79 -2.24
C PRO A 129 19.67 -15.70 -1.53
N LEU A 130 20.02 -14.52 -1.02
CA LEU A 130 21.18 -14.30 -0.16
C LEU A 130 21.06 -15.09 1.14
N VAL A 131 19.86 -15.11 1.73
CA VAL A 131 19.54 -15.83 2.97
C VAL A 131 18.16 -16.45 2.83
N LYS A 132 17.99 -17.66 3.35
CA LYS A 132 16.70 -18.35 3.49
C LYS A 132 16.57 -18.83 4.94
N PHE A 133 15.54 -18.36 5.63
CA PHE A 133 15.23 -18.77 6.99
C PHE A 133 13.94 -19.57 7.02
N GLY A 134 14.01 -20.76 7.62
CA GLY A 134 12.87 -21.66 7.84
C GLY A 134 12.67 -22.01 9.31
N GLY A 135 12.91 -21.04 10.22
CA GLY A 135 12.68 -21.23 11.65
C GLY A 135 11.26 -20.87 12.12
N HIS A 136 10.44 -20.27 11.24
CA HIS A 136 9.02 -20.04 11.49
C HIS A 136 8.24 -21.36 11.62
N LYS A 137 7.13 -21.33 12.36
CA LYS A 137 6.32 -22.53 12.63
C LYS A 137 5.25 -22.79 11.58
N ASP A 138 4.96 -21.79 10.75
CA ASP A 138 3.95 -21.80 9.71
C ASP A 138 4.26 -20.70 8.69
N GLU A 139 3.44 -20.57 7.64
CA GLU A 139 3.48 -19.39 6.77
C GLU A 139 3.03 -18.11 7.52
N GLY A 140 2.91 -17.00 6.78
CA GLY A 140 2.66 -15.68 7.35
C GLY A 140 2.62 -14.59 6.30
N TYR A 141 2.48 -13.36 6.75
CA TYR A 141 2.38 -12.16 5.91
C TYR A 141 3.21 -11.00 6.47
N ALA A 142 3.46 -10.98 7.78
CA ALA A 142 4.03 -9.87 8.50
C ALA A 142 5.56 -9.78 8.28
N ILE A 143 6.03 -8.72 7.60
CA ILE A 143 7.45 -8.46 7.38
C ILE A 143 7.70 -6.96 7.20
N ASP A 144 8.71 -6.42 7.90
CA ASP A 144 9.08 -5.00 7.79
C ASP A 144 10.57 -4.74 8.08
N TRP A 145 11.15 -3.86 7.26
CA TRP A 145 12.52 -3.37 7.42
C TRP A 145 12.53 -2.18 8.35
N SER A 146 13.50 -2.11 9.26
CA SER A 146 13.59 -0.96 10.13
C SER A 146 14.04 0.28 9.34
N PRO A 147 13.33 1.42 9.45
CA PRO A 147 13.72 2.64 8.75
C PRO A 147 14.98 3.29 9.35
N LEU A 148 15.31 2.98 10.61
CA LEU A 148 16.37 3.65 11.37
C LEU A 148 17.69 2.87 11.42
N VAL A 149 17.63 1.54 11.35
CA VAL A 149 18.79 0.64 11.37
C VAL A 149 18.83 -0.10 10.03
N PRO A 150 19.77 0.24 9.13
CA PRO A 150 19.91 -0.40 7.83
C PRO A 150 20.10 -1.91 7.99
N GLY A 151 19.34 -2.70 7.24
CA GLY A 151 19.45 -4.17 7.26
C GLY A 151 18.76 -4.86 8.45
N ARG A 152 18.20 -4.14 9.42
CA ARG A 152 17.39 -4.78 10.47
C ARG A 152 15.98 -5.07 9.95
N LEU A 153 15.46 -6.25 10.24
CA LEU A 153 14.15 -6.73 9.78
C LEU A 153 13.42 -7.46 10.92
N VAL A 154 12.09 -7.40 10.94
CA VAL A 154 11.25 -8.33 11.70
C VAL A 154 10.30 -9.06 10.78
N SER A 155 9.95 -10.28 11.17
CA SER A 155 9.13 -11.19 10.37
C SER A 155 8.21 -11.99 11.31
N GLY A 156 6.91 -12.10 11.03
CA GLY A 156 5.89 -12.74 11.89
C GLY A 156 5.03 -13.78 11.17
N ASP A 157 4.69 -14.89 11.85
CA ASP A 157 3.97 -16.03 11.27
C ASP A 157 2.54 -16.25 11.82
N CYS A 158 1.81 -17.17 11.17
CA CYS A 158 0.46 -17.60 11.52
C CYS A 158 0.37 -18.38 12.85
N LYS A 159 1.52 -18.65 13.50
CA LYS A 159 1.62 -19.30 14.81
C LYS A 159 2.27 -18.39 15.82
N ASN A 160 1.91 -17.10 15.77
CA ASN A 160 2.20 -16.05 16.75
C ASN A 160 3.69 -15.77 17.02
N CYS A 161 4.60 -16.28 16.20
CA CYS A 161 6.03 -16.12 16.40
C CYS A 161 6.58 -14.99 15.54
N ILE A 162 7.26 -14.04 16.17
CA ILE A 162 7.96 -12.94 15.49
C ILE A 162 9.47 -13.15 15.64
N HIS A 163 10.23 -13.12 14.55
CA HIS A 163 11.68 -13.26 14.53
C HIS A 163 12.36 -11.95 14.17
N LEU A 164 13.48 -11.66 14.83
CA LEU A 164 14.33 -10.49 14.58
C LEU A 164 15.55 -10.89 13.77
N TRP A 165 15.85 -10.07 12.78
CA TRP A 165 16.96 -10.22 11.87
C TRP A 165 17.89 -9.03 12.05
N GLU A 166 19.15 -9.30 12.35
CA GLU A 166 20.18 -8.29 12.49
C GLU A 166 21.21 -8.44 11.37
N PRO A 167 21.62 -7.32 10.73
CA PRO A 167 22.67 -7.34 9.73
C PRO A 167 24.01 -7.70 10.39
N THR A 168 24.87 -8.36 9.64
CA THR A 168 26.24 -8.73 10.05
C THR A 168 27.27 -7.93 9.25
N SER A 169 28.53 -7.95 9.68
CA SER A 169 29.63 -7.31 8.95
C SER A 169 29.82 -7.86 7.53
N ASP A 170 29.43 -9.11 7.31
CA ASP A 170 29.72 -9.84 6.08
C ASP A 170 28.61 -9.68 5.02
N ALA A 171 27.80 -8.62 5.14
CA ALA A 171 26.62 -8.39 4.29
C ALA A 171 25.62 -9.56 4.28
N THR A 172 25.51 -10.26 5.42
CA THR A 172 24.52 -11.31 5.67
C THR A 172 23.65 -10.97 6.89
N TRP A 173 22.76 -11.88 7.29
CA TRP A 173 21.84 -11.68 8.44
C TRP A 173 21.99 -12.78 9.48
N ASN A 174 22.03 -12.37 10.74
CA ASN A 174 21.82 -13.26 11.88
C ASN A 174 20.35 -13.20 12.28
N VAL A 175 19.69 -14.36 12.35
CA VAL A 175 18.28 -14.47 12.74
C VAL A 175 18.21 -15.01 14.16
N ASP A 176 17.54 -14.29 15.05
CA ASP A 176 17.31 -14.79 16.39
C ASP A 176 16.35 -15.98 16.33
N THR A 177 16.85 -17.16 16.71
CA THR A 177 16.06 -18.40 16.72
C THR A 177 15.02 -18.43 17.83
N THR A 178 15.13 -17.55 18.84
CA THR A 178 14.12 -17.40 19.89
C THR A 178 13.12 -16.31 19.49
N PRO A 179 11.87 -16.68 19.17
CA PRO A 179 10.87 -15.71 18.73
C PRO A 179 10.43 -14.80 19.89
N PHE A 180 9.94 -13.61 19.53
CA PHE A 180 9.03 -12.84 20.36
C PHE A 180 7.66 -13.51 20.32
N VAL A 181 7.02 -13.66 21.49
CA VAL A 181 5.71 -14.31 21.64
C VAL A 181 4.87 -13.49 22.61
N GLY A 182 3.65 -13.17 22.22
CA GLY A 182 2.76 -12.31 23.00
C GLY A 182 1.32 -12.28 22.49
N HIS A 183 1.13 -12.39 21.18
CA HIS A 183 -0.20 -12.59 20.58
C HIS A 183 -0.76 -13.98 20.86
N ALA A 184 -2.08 -14.08 20.94
CA ALA A 184 -2.78 -15.35 21.11
C ALA A 184 -3.07 -16.06 19.78
N ALA A 185 -2.95 -15.36 18.64
CA ALA A 185 -3.24 -15.87 17.31
C ALA A 185 -2.22 -15.37 16.27
N SER A 186 -2.52 -15.59 14.98
CA SER A 186 -1.69 -15.20 13.83
C SER A 186 -1.24 -13.74 13.89
N VAL A 187 0.00 -13.45 13.48
CA VAL A 187 0.48 -12.08 13.31
C VAL A 187 0.30 -11.69 11.85
N GLU A 188 -0.63 -10.76 11.59
CA GLU A 188 -1.03 -10.38 10.23
C GLU A 188 -0.15 -9.28 9.65
N ASP A 189 0.26 -8.33 10.49
CA ASP A 189 1.12 -7.22 10.07
C ASP A 189 2.01 -6.73 11.21
N LEU A 190 3.11 -6.08 10.84
CA LEU A 190 4.05 -5.46 11.77
C LEU A 190 4.76 -4.27 11.13
N GLN A 191 5.12 -3.28 11.94
CA GLN A 191 5.91 -2.13 11.48
C GLN A 191 6.88 -1.65 12.55
N TRP A 192 8.12 -1.38 12.14
CA TRP A 192 9.08 -0.67 12.96
C TRP A 192 8.64 0.76 13.23
N SER A 193 8.95 1.24 14.43
CA SER A 193 8.75 2.63 14.79
C SER A 193 9.56 3.54 13.86
N PRO A 194 8.97 4.64 13.37
CA PRO A 194 9.68 5.61 12.55
C PRO A 194 10.72 6.42 13.34
N THR A 195 10.63 6.44 14.67
CA THR A 195 11.48 7.29 15.54
C THR A 195 12.30 6.51 16.56
N GLU A 196 11.92 5.28 16.89
CA GLU A 196 12.58 4.49 17.94
C GLU A 196 13.21 3.19 17.37
N PRO A 197 14.55 3.07 17.32
CA PRO A 197 15.24 2.00 16.57
C PRO A 197 15.07 0.58 17.14
N HIS A 198 14.55 0.47 18.36
CA HIS A 198 14.35 -0.80 19.06
C HIS A 198 12.88 -1.17 19.22
N VAL A 199 11.97 -0.32 18.76
CA VAL A 199 10.53 -0.46 18.97
C VAL A 199 9.83 -0.81 17.66
N PHE A 200 8.92 -1.77 17.71
CA PHE A 200 8.02 -2.09 16.61
C PHE A 200 6.61 -2.40 17.13
N ALA A 201 5.62 -2.33 16.26
CA ALA A 201 4.24 -2.69 16.52
C ALA A 201 3.88 -3.94 15.70
N SER A 202 2.94 -4.74 16.19
CA SER A 202 2.33 -5.83 15.43
C SER A 202 0.83 -5.91 15.70
N CYS A 203 0.08 -6.45 14.76
CA CYS A 203 -1.34 -6.73 14.90
C CYS A 203 -1.66 -8.20 14.63
N SER A 204 -2.82 -8.65 15.08
CA SER A 204 -3.16 -10.06 15.09
C SER A 204 -4.66 -10.32 14.91
N VAL A 205 -4.94 -11.54 14.46
CA VAL A 205 -6.26 -12.20 14.49
C VAL A 205 -6.89 -12.18 15.89
N ASP A 206 -6.12 -12.03 16.97
CA ASP A 206 -6.68 -11.93 18.32
C ASP A 206 -7.36 -10.58 18.64
N GLY A 207 -7.47 -9.67 17.66
CA GLY A 207 -8.10 -8.36 17.80
C GLY A 207 -7.22 -7.31 18.48
N SER A 208 -5.97 -7.65 18.79
CA SER A 208 -5.05 -6.78 19.53
C SER A 208 -3.91 -6.22 18.67
N ILE A 209 -3.36 -5.12 19.16
CA ILE A 209 -2.08 -4.57 18.73
C ILE A 209 -1.11 -4.64 19.91
N ALA A 210 0.11 -5.08 19.64
CA ALA A 210 1.20 -5.15 20.60
C ALA A 210 2.33 -4.21 20.20
N ILE A 211 2.90 -3.50 21.18
CA ILE A 211 4.11 -2.70 21.05
C ILE A 211 5.25 -3.45 21.71
N TRP A 212 6.35 -3.60 21.00
CA TRP A 212 7.50 -4.38 21.39
C TRP A 212 8.72 -3.49 21.54
N ASP A 213 9.59 -3.82 22.49
CA ASP A 213 10.92 -3.22 22.59
C ASP A 213 11.92 -4.37 22.65
N THR A 214 12.79 -4.44 21.64
CA THR A 214 13.80 -5.51 21.50
C THR A 214 14.77 -5.59 22.68
N ARG A 215 14.84 -4.55 23.53
CA ARG A 215 15.67 -4.49 24.73
C ARG A 215 15.00 -5.08 25.97
N LEU A 216 13.68 -5.24 25.96
CA LEU A 216 12.87 -5.66 27.12
C LEU A 216 12.58 -7.17 27.15
N GLY A 217 13.27 -7.96 26.33
CA GLY A 217 13.09 -9.40 26.23
C GLY A 217 12.18 -9.80 25.07
N LYS A 218 11.47 -10.92 25.22
CA LYS A 218 10.68 -11.57 24.14
C LYS A 218 9.17 -11.42 24.29
N SER A 219 8.72 -10.59 25.21
CA SER A 219 7.31 -10.25 25.46
C SER A 219 7.01 -8.82 25.02
N PRO A 220 5.75 -8.48 24.72
CA PRO A 220 5.34 -7.11 24.44
C PRO A 220 5.66 -6.17 25.62
N ALA A 221 6.01 -4.92 25.30
CA ALA A 221 6.11 -3.85 26.28
C ALA A 221 4.72 -3.37 26.73
N THR A 222 3.77 -3.34 25.79
CA THR A 222 2.34 -3.12 26.06
C THR A 222 1.51 -3.76 24.95
N SER A 223 0.26 -4.12 25.24
CA SER A 223 -0.72 -4.55 24.25
C SER A 223 -2.09 -3.99 24.60
N PHE A 224 -2.94 -3.82 23.59
CA PHE A 224 -4.29 -3.31 23.76
C PHE A 224 -5.23 -3.92 22.73
N LYS A 225 -6.50 -4.09 23.10
CA LYS A 225 -7.54 -4.50 22.17
C LYS A 225 -7.84 -3.34 21.22
N ALA A 226 -7.60 -3.56 19.92
CA ALA A 226 -7.75 -2.52 18.91
C ALA A 226 -9.13 -2.59 18.24
N HIS A 227 -9.60 -3.82 17.96
CA HIS A 227 -10.89 -4.12 17.31
C HIS A 227 -11.56 -5.33 17.98
N ASP A 228 -12.83 -5.57 17.65
CA ASP A 228 -13.60 -6.75 18.09
C ASP A 228 -13.46 -7.94 17.13
N ALA A 229 -12.88 -7.72 15.95
CA ALA A 229 -12.51 -8.72 14.94
C ALA A 229 -11.00 -8.67 14.66
N ASP A 230 -10.53 -9.53 13.75
CA ASP A 230 -9.13 -9.68 13.35
C ASP A 230 -8.56 -8.34 12.88
N VAL A 231 -7.35 -8.00 13.34
CA VAL A 231 -6.64 -6.81 12.86
C VAL A 231 -5.68 -7.24 11.76
N ASN A 232 -6.05 -6.94 10.51
CA ASN A 232 -5.37 -7.42 9.31
C ASN A 232 -4.12 -6.60 8.97
N VAL A 233 -4.16 -5.29 9.21
CA VAL A 233 -3.11 -4.36 8.75
C VAL A 233 -2.93 -3.19 9.72
N ILE A 234 -1.71 -2.68 9.80
CA ILE A 234 -1.37 -1.47 10.57
C ILE A 234 -0.48 -0.52 9.77
N SER A 235 -0.61 0.78 10.05
CA SER A 235 0.28 1.80 9.49
C SER A 235 0.70 2.80 10.56
N TRP A 236 2.00 2.89 10.81
CA TRP A 236 2.59 3.85 11.74
C TRP A 236 2.91 5.15 11.01
N ASN A 237 2.27 6.23 11.43
CA ASN A 237 2.44 7.52 10.79
C ASN A 237 3.89 8.01 10.91
N ARG A 238 4.54 8.24 9.77
CA ARG A 238 5.96 8.63 9.71
C ARG A 238 6.18 10.11 10.04
N LEU A 239 5.15 10.94 9.88
CA LEU A 239 5.21 12.40 10.08
C LEU A 239 4.67 12.82 11.46
N ALA A 240 3.63 12.12 11.95
CA ALA A 240 3.08 12.25 13.30
C ALA A 240 3.26 10.93 14.06
N SER A 241 4.49 10.63 14.51
CA SER A 241 4.90 9.32 15.06
C SER A 241 4.15 8.81 16.30
N CYS A 242 3.28 9.63 16.89
CA CYS A 242 2.36 9.19 17.94
C CYS A 242 1.13 8.46 17.40
N MET A 243 0.82 8.58 16.11
CA MET A 243 -0.38 8.03 15.49
C MET A 243 -0.12 6.66 14.86
N LEU A 244 -0.98 5.70 15.17
CA LEU A 244 -1.02 4.38 14.55
C LEU A 244 -2.43 4.14 13.99
N ALA A 245 -2.50 3.75 12.72
CA ALA A 245 -3.75 3.33 12.08
C ALA A 245 -3.83 1.81 12.03
N SER A 246 -5.04 1.26 12.14
CA SER A 246 -5.31 -0.17 12.06
C SER A 246 -6.57 -0.45 11.25
N GLY A 247 -6.51 -1.49 10.41
CA GLY A 247 -7.64 -1.98 9.60
C GLY A 247 -8.05 -3.38 10.04
N SER A 248 -9.36 -3.62 10.07
CA SER A 248 -9.96 -4.83 10.63
C SER A 248 -10.74 -5.63 9.59
N ASP A 249 -10.92 -6.91 9.86
CA ASP A 249 -11.66 -7.85 9.02
C ASP A 249 -13.17 -7.54 8.95
N ASP A 250 -13.70 -6.84 9.95
CA ASP A 250 -15.08 -6.32 9.95
C ASP A 250 -15.29 -5.11 9.01
N GLY A 251 -14.23 -4.63 8.34
CA GLY A 251 -14.26 -3.47 7.45
C GLY A 251 -14.12 -2.13 8.16
N THR A 252 -13.97 -2.12 9.49
CA THR A 252 -13.66 -0.90 10.23
C THR A 252 -12.18 -0.58 10.19
N PHE A 253 -11.84 0.69 10.37
CA PHE A 253 -10.47 1.11 10.64
C PHE A 253 -10.45 2.21 11.70
N SER A 254 -9.37 2.25 12.48
CA SER A 254 -9.22 3.18 13.60
C SER A 254 -7.86 3.86 13.57
N ILE A 255 -7.78 5.06 14.15
CA ILE A 255 -6.55 5.79 14.42
C ILE A 255 -6.41 5.95 15.92
N ARG A 256 -5.23 5.65 16.45
CA ARG A 256 -4.94 5.78 17.88
C ARG A 256 -3.68 6.60 18.14
N ASP A 257 -3.71 7.39 19.20
CA ASP A 257 -2.54 8.07 19.76
C ASP A 257 -1.87 7.17 20.80
N LEU A 258 -0.66 6.69 20.49
CA LEU A 258 0.11 5.78 21.31
C LEU A 258 0.51 6.39 22.67
N ARG A 259 0.52 7.72 22.81
CA ARG A 259 0.85 8.42 24.07
C ARG A 259 -0.26 8.25 25.11
N LEU A 260 -1.51 8.11 24.64
CA LEU A 260 -2.71 8.05 25.47
C LEU A 260 -3.08 6.61 25.88
N LEU A 261 -2.30 5.60 25.48
CA LEU A 261 -2.58 4.19 25.80
C LEU A 261 -2.73 3.91 27.30
N LYS A 262 -2.01 4.65 28.16
CA LYS A 262 -2.10 4.50 29.62
C LYS A 262 -3.35 5.13 30.22
N GLU A 263 -3.94 6.08 29.53
CA GLU A 263 -5.10 6.86 30.00
C GLU A 263 -6.43 6.18 29.60
N GLY A 264 -6.38 5.18 28.72
CA GLY A 264 -7.49 4.30 28.36
C GLY A 264 -8.29 4.77 27.14
N ASP A 265 -8.32 6.06 26.85
CA ASP A 265 -8.94 6.63 25.65
C ASP A 265 -7.88 7.06 24.63
N SER A 266 -7.37 6.08 23.87
CA SER A 266 -6.36 6.31 22.83
C SER A 266 -6.95 6.52 21.45
N VAL A 267 -8.28 6.39 21.26
CA VAL A 267 -8.91 6.45 19.95
C VAL A 267 -9.05 7.91 19.52
N VAL A 268 -8.43 8.25 18.39
CA VAL A 268 -8.56 9.57 17.76
C VAL A 268 -9.71 9.57 16.77
N ALA A 269 -9.84 8.50 15.99
CA ALA A 269 -10.93 8.33 15.04
C ALA A 269 -11.26 6.85 14.83
N HIS A 270 -12.52 6.57 14.52
CA HIS A 270 -13.03 5.24 14.17
C HIS A 270 -14.01 5.39 13.01
N PHE A 271 -13.85 4.58 11.97
CA PHE A 271 -14.63 4.69 10.74
C PHE A 271 -15.28 3.36 10.38
N GLU A 272 -16.59 3.41 10.13
CA GLU A 272 -17.42 2.27 9.73
C GLU A 272 -17.92 2.42 8.27
N TYR A 273 -17.00 2.78 7.37
CA TYR A 273 -17.34 3.03 5.96
C TYR A 273 -17.36 1.75 5.12
N HIS A 274 -16.23 1.04 5.06
CA HIS A 274 -16.10 -0.21 4.31
C HIS A 274 -16.93 -1.32 4.97
N LYS A 275 -17.44 -2.24 4.16
CA LYS A 275 -18.34 -3.32 4.60
C LYS A 275 -17.75 -4.73 4.44
N HIS A 276 -16.49 -4.79 4.05
CA HIS A 276 -15.71 -6.00 3.85
C HIS A 276 -14.29 -5.79 4.40
N PRO A 277 -13.51 -6.86 4.64
CA PRO A 277 -12.19 -6.78 5.26
C PRO A 277 -11.29 -5.70 4.69
N ILE A 278 -10.66 -4.92 5.58
CA ILE A 278 -9.60 -4.00 5.19
C ILE A 278 -8.38 -4.83 4.78
N THR A 279 -7.90 -4.61 3.55
CA THR A 279 -6.77 -5.36 2.96
C THR A 279 -5.46 -4.58 3.01
N SER A 280 -5.51 -3.26 3.06
CA SER A 280 -4.33 -2.40 3.20
C SER A 280 -4.69 -1.05 3.79
N ILE A 281 -3.78 -0.46 4.55
CA ILE A 281 -3.88 0.88 5.13
C ILE A 281 -2.50 1.52 5.14
N GLU A 282 -2.38 2.76 4.67
CA GLU A 282 -1.09 3.46 4.64
C GLU A 282 -1.28 4.96 4.85
N TRP A 283 -0.58 5.51 5.85
CA TRP A 283 -0.41 6.96 5.97
C TRP A 283 0.36 7.52 4.79
N SER A 284 -0.05 8.70 4.31
CA SER A 284 0.72 9.42 3.30
C SER A 284 2.13 9.73 3.84
N PRO A 285 3.18 9.46 3.06
CA PRO A 285 4.54 9.85 3.42
C PRO A 285 4.77 11.36 3.25
N HIS A 286 3.80 12.09 2.68
CA HIS A 286 3.89 13.52 2.35
C HIS A 286 3.01 14.41 3.23
N GLU A 287 1.95 13.86 3.83
CA GLU A 287 0.96 14.61 4.60
C GLU A 287 0.57 13.86 5.87
N ALA A 288 0.75 14.50 7.03
CA ALA A 288 0.60 13.82 8.32
C ALA A 288 -0.86 13.47 8.69
N SER A 289 -1.85 14.14 8.10
CA SER A 289 -3.28 13.89 8.36
C SER A 289 -3.93 12.96 7.33
N THR A 290 -3.24 12.65 6.24
CA THR A 290 -3.81 11.91 5.10
C THR A 290 -3.45 10.43 5.17
N LEU A 291 -4.43 9.56 4.97
CA LEU A 291 -4.22 8.11 4.81
C LEU A 291 -5.07 7.55 3.68
N ALA A 292 -4.66 6.42 3.15
CA ALA A 292 -5.46 5.62 2.23
C ALA A 292 -5.83 4.28 2.87
N VAL A 293 -6.95 3.70 2.42
CA VAL A 293 -7.48 2.42 2.89
C VAL A 293 -7.99 1.64 1.69
N SER A 294 -7.68 0.35 1.58
CA SER A 294 -8.31 -0.54 0.61
C SER A 294 -9.05 -1.67 1.30
N SER A 295 -10.13 -2.14 0.70
CA SER A 295 -10.95 -3.20 1.22
C SER A 295 -11.27 -4.25 0.15
N SER A 296 -11.60 -5.46 0.63
CA SER A 296 -12.15 -6.55 -0.19
C SER A 296 -13.51 -6.18 -0.82
N ASP A 297 -14.09 -5.03 -0.47
CA ASP A 297 -15.26 -4.45 -1.16
C ASP A 297 -14.93 -3.85 -2.54
N ASN A 298 -13.68 -3.95 -2.99
CA ASN A 298 -13.16 -3.42 -4.25
C ASN A 298 -13.03 -1.89 -4.31
N GLN A 299 -12.94 -1.23 -3.15
CA GLN A 299 -12.73 0.20 -3.06
C GLN A 299 -11.37 0.53 -2.45
N LEU A 300 -10.74 1.56 -3.00
CA LEU A 300 -9.60 2.23 -2.37
C LEU A 300 -10.03 3.66 -2.06
N THR A 301 -9.99 4.03 -0.78
CA THR A 301 -10.42 5.34 -0.28
C THR A 301 -9.23 6.15 0.22
N ILE A 302 -9.35 7.47 0.16
CA ILE A 302 -8.38 8.42 0.73
C ILE A 302 -9.12 9.31 1.72
N TRP A 303 -8.49 9.52 2.86
CA TRP A 303 -9.04 10.22 4.00
C TRP A 303 -8.09 11.31 4.47
N ASP A 304 -8.60 12.47 4.85
CA ASP A 304 -7.84 13.53 5.53
C ASP A 304 -8.49 13.86 6.87
N LEU A 305 -7.76 13.59 7.94
CA LEU A 305 -8.21 13.79 9.31
C LEU A 305 -8.22 15.27 9.74
N SER A 306 -7.68 16.17 8.92
CA SER A 306 -7.77 17.61 9.18
C SER A 306 -9.09 18.22 8.75
N LEU A 307 -9.90 17.48 7.98
CA LEU A 307 -11.18 17.95 7.48
C LEU A 307 -12.28 17.78 8.51
N GLU A 308 -13.05 18.85 8.66
CA GLU A 308 -14.26 18.92 9.47
C GLU A 308 -15.43 19.35 8.59
N LYS A 309 -16.65 19.05 9.04
CA LYS A 309 -17.86 19.43 8.31
C LYS A 309 -18.08 20.94 8.44
N ASP A 310 -18.11 21.65 7.31
CA ASP A 310 -18.52 23.05 7.24
C ASP A 310 -19.97 23.15 6.72
N GLU A 311 -20.91 23.40 7.63
CA GLU A 311 -22.33 23.49 7.30
C GLU A 311 -22.67 24.70 6.40
N GLU A 312 -21.91 25.79 6.49
CA GLU A 312 -22.11 26.99 5.68
C GLU A 312 -21.66 26.74 4.24
N GLU A 313 -20.48 26.13 4.05
CA GLU A 313 -19.97 25.78 2.71
C GLU A 313 -20.86 24.75 2.02
N GLU A 314 -21.36 23.73 2.74
CA GLU A 314 -22.32 22.77 2.18
C GLU A 314 -23.63 23.45 1.76
N ALA A 315 -24.13 24.41 2.54
CA ALA A 315 -25.35 25.14 2.21
C ALA A 315 -25.17 26.01 0.96
N GLU A 316 -24.01 26.68 0.84
CA GLU A 316 -23.66 27.43 -0.36
C GLU A 316 -23.50 26.53 -1.60
N PHE A 317 -22.85 25.38 -1.47
CA PHE A 317 -22.68 24.43 -2.57
C PHE A 317 -24.03 23.87 -3.02
N ARG A 318 -24.91 23.49 -2.08
CA ARG A 318 -26.28 23.07 -2.39
C ARG A 318 -27.07 24.16 -3.11
N ALA A 319 -26.95 25.41 -2.65
CA ALA A 319 -27.59 26.56 -3.28
C ALA A 319 -27.06 26.83 -4.71
N LYS A 320 -25.74 26.68 -4.94
CA LYS A 320 -25.10 26.85 -6.25
C LYS A 320 -25.43 25.72 -7.22
N THR A 321 -25.59 24.49 -6.74
CA THR A 321 -25.74 23.27 -7.57
C THR A 321 -27.20 22.85 -7.80
N LYS A 322 -28.18 23.68 -7.37
CA LYS A 322 -29.63 23.50 -7.61
C LYS A 322 -30.13 22.09 -7.27
N GLU A 323 -29.74 21.52 -6.13
CA GLU A 323 -30.23 20.21 -5.64
C GLU A 323 -30.11 19.03 -6.64
N GLN A 324 -29.29 19.14 -7.70
CA GLN A 324 -29.14 18.05 -8.69
C GLN A 324 -28.15 16.96 -8.26
N VAL A 325 -27.47 17.14 -7.12
CA VAL A 325 -26.50 16.17 -6.60
C VAL A 325 -27.17 15.38 -5.47
N ASN A 326 -27.54 14.14 -5.76
CA ASN A 326 -27.90 13.14 -4.74
C ASN A 326 -26.62 12.72 -4.00
N ALA A 327 -26.07 13.60 -3.17
CA ALA A 327 -24.97 13.24 -2.27
C ALA A 327 -25.53 12.29 -1.18
N PRO A 328 -24.86 11.16 -0.89
CA PRO A 328 -25.28 10.30 0.22
C PRO A 328 -25.19 11.08 1.54
N GLU A 329 -26.23 11.02 2.38
CA GLU A 329 -26.33 11.83 3.60
C GLU A 329 -25.31 11.43 4.70
N ASP A 330 -24.74 10.21 4.61
CA ASP A 330 -23.93 9.60 5.66
C ASP A 330 -22.44 9.46 5.32
N LEU A 331 -21.89 10.28 4.40
CA LEU A 331 -20.45 10.25 4.13
C LEU A 331 -19.69 11.03 5.21
N PRO A 332 -18.66 10.44 5.85
CA PRO A 332 -17.82 11.18 6.78
C PRO A 332 -17.09 12.32 6.04
N PRO A 333 -16.97 13.52 6.63
CA PRO A 333 -16.35 14.68 5.98
C PRO A 333 -14.86 14.46 5.68
N GLN A 334 -14.21 13.53 6.37
CA GLN A 334 -12.81 13.17 6.15
C GLN A 334 -12.60 12.38 4.84
N LEU A 335 -13.65 11.82 4.22
CA LEU A 335 -13.54 11.03 3.00
C LEU A 335 -13.28 11.95 1.79
N LEU A 336 -12.06 11.93 1.27
CA LEU A 336 -11.63 12.76 0.16
C LEU A 336 -11.86 12.13 -1.22
N PHE A 337 -11.65 10.83 -1.33
CA PHE A 337 -11.63 10.17 -2.63
C PHE A 337 -12.03 8.71 -2.51
N VAL A 338 -12.73 8.22 -3.52
CA VAL A 338 -13.09 6.81 -3.67
C VAL A 338 -12.68 6.37 -5.07
N HIS A 339 -11.69 5.48 -5.13
CA HIS A 339 -11.29 4.78 -6.33
C HIS A 339 -12.03 3.44 -6.42
N GLN A 340 -12.59 3.18 -7.60
CA GLN A 340 -13.30 1.94 -7.93
C GLN A 340 -12.82 1.44 -9.29
N GLY A 341 -13.06 0.16 -9.57
CA GLY A 341 -12.79 -0.45 -10.88
C GLY A 341 -11.67 -1.49 -10.90
N GLN A 342 -11.10 -1.83 -9.73
CA GLN A 342 -10.28 -3.03 -9.55
C GLN A 342 -11.12 -4.14 -8.92
N LYS A 343 -10.69 -5.39 -9.09
CA LYS A 343 -11.33 -6.56 -8.47
C LYS A 343 -10.34 -7.29 -7.58
N ASP A 344 -10.75 -7.57 -6.34
CA ASP A 344 -9.96 -8.27 -5.33
C ASP A 344 -8.66 -7.53 -5.02
N LEU A 345 -8.79 -6.28 -4.54
CA LEU A 345 -7.71 -5.40 -4.13
C LEU A 345 -6.90 -6.01 -2.98
N LYS A 346 -5.59 -6.18 -3.19
CA LYS A 346 -4.67 -6.84 -2.25
C LYS A 346 -3.90 -5.84 -1.39
N GLU A 347 -3.08 -5.03 -2.03
CA GLU A 347 -2.20 -4.07 -1.35
C GLU A 347 -2.02 -2.82 -2.21
N PHE A 348 -1.82 -1.65 -1.58
CA PHE A 348 -1.41 -0.44 -2.28
C PHE A 348 -0.25 0.23 -1.54
N HIS A 349 0.45 1.11 -2.25
CA HIS A 349 1.50 1.95 -1.69
C HIS A 349 1.43 3.38 -2.22
N TRP A 350 1.70 4.35 -1.35
CA TRP A 350 1.97 5.71 -1.78
C TRP A 350 3.33 5.77 -2.48
N HIS A 351 3.42 6.57 -3.53
CA HIS A 351 4.69 6.81 -4.19
C HIS A 351 5.56 7.76 -3.35
N ALA A 352 6.69 7.26 -2.85
CA ALA A 352 7.57 8.02 -1.96
C ALA A 352 8.15 9.32 -2.56
N GLN A 353 8.22 9.45 -3.89
CA GLN A 353 8.78 10.64 -4.56
C GLN A 353 7.76 11.49 -5.30
N ILE A 354 6.52 11.01 -5.46
CA ILE A 354 5.49 11.69 -6.25
C ILE A 354 4.27 11.84 -5.34
N PRO A 355 4.09 13.01 -4.71
CA PRO A 355 2.96 13.27 -3.83
C PRO A 355 1.61 12.97 -4.51
N GLY A 356 0.68 12.39 -3.76
CA GLY A 356 -0.66 12.05 -4.26
C GLY A 356 -0.74 10.81 -5.16
N MET A 357 0.39 10.25 -5.61
CA MET A 357 0.38 9.06 -6.47
C MET A 357 0.32 7.78 -5.64
N ILE A 358 -0.57 6.87 -6.03
CA ILE A 358 -0.75 5.55 -5.41
C ILE A 358 -0.60 4.48 -6.49
N ILE A 359 0.03 3.36 -6.11
CA ILE A 359 0.05 2.14 -6.91
C ILE A 359 -0.69 1.07 -6.11
N SER A 360 -1.67 0.40 -6.71
CA SER A 360 -2.43 -0.68 -6.09
C SER A 360 -2.30 -1.98 -6.89
N THR A 361 -2.40 -3.09 -6.18
CA THR A 361 -2.41 -4.45 -6.71
C THR A 361 -3.78 -5.08 -6.48
N ALA A 362 -4.26 -5.81 -7.47
CA ALA A 362 -5.54 -6.48 -7.46
C ALA A 362 -5.48 -7.74 -8.34
N ALA A 363 -6.50 -8.60 -8.31
CA ALA A 363 -6.53 -9.80 -9.15
C ALA A 363 -6.55 -9.48 -10.66
N ASP A 364 -7.02 -8.29 -11.04
CA ASP A 364 -7.02 -7.79 -12.43
C ASP A 364 -5.77 -6.97 -12.82
N GLY A 365 -4.80 -6.81 -11.91
CA GLY A 365 -3.48 -6.27 -12.23
C GLY A 365 -3.05 -5.10 -11.33
N PHE A 366 -2.29 -4.16 -11.91
CA PHE A 366 -1.81 -2.96 -11.25
C PHE A 366 -2.58 -1.74 -11.72
N ASN A 367 -2.99 -0.88 -10.79
CA ASN A 367 -3.40 0.49 -11.12
C ASN A 367 -2.36 1.47 -10.59
N THR A 368 -2.13 2.54 -11.36
CA THR A 368 -1.39 3.72 -10.90
C THR A 368 -2.31 4.91 -11.06
N LEU A 369 -2.60 5.59 -9.95
CA LEU A 369 -3.56 6.68 -9.90
C LEU A 369 -3.01 7.87 -9.12
N MET A 370 -3.49 9.06 -9.45
CA MET A 370 -3.23 10.30 -8.74
C MET A 370 -4.55 11.08 -8.71
N PRO A 371 -5.21 11.22 -7.55
CA PRO A 371 -6.47 11.94 -7.45
C PRO A 371 -6.28 13.43 -7.78
N SER A 372 -7.13 13.99 -8.65
CA SER A 372 -7.03 15.37 -9.12
C SER A 372 -7.47 16.43 -8.10
N ASN A 373 -8.14 16.01 -7.02
CA ASN A 373 -8.66 16.88 -5.97
C ASN A 373 -7.66 17.14 -4.83
N ILE A 374 -6.52 16.45 -4.83
CA ILE A 374 -5.41 16.74 -3.93
C ILE A 374 -4.56 17.80 -4.65
N GLN A 375 -4.63 19.06 -4.21
CA GLN A 375 -3.82 20.14 -4.77
C GLN A 375 -2.32 19.89 -4.50
N THR A 376 -1.67 19.09 -5.34
CA THR A 376 -0.22 19.05 -5.41
C THR A 376 0.22 20.18 -6.31
N ALA A 377 0.47 21.35 -5.73
CA ALA A 377 1.30 22.33 -6.41
C ALA A 377 2.67 21.67 -6.64
N LEU A 378 2.91 21.18 -7.85
CA LEU A 378 4.26 20.81 -8.27
C LEU A 378 5.17 22.03 -7.98
N PRO A 379 6.41 21.84 -7.50
CA PRO A 379 7.35 22.94 -7.37
C PRO A 379 7.40 23.68 -8.70
N GLN A 380 7.14 24.99 -8.69
CA GLN A 380 7.37 25.80 -9.88
C GLN A 380 8.86 25.67 -10.20
N ASP A 381 9.17 25.18 -11.41
CA ASP A 381 10.51 25.25 -11.95
C ASP A 381 10.95 26.72 -11.91
N ASN A 382 11.86 27.04 -10.99
CA ASN A 382 12.48 28.36 -10.95
C ASN A 382 13.33 28.49 -12.23
N ALA A 383 12.84 29.35 -13.12
CA ALA A 383 13.47 29.75 -14.38
C ALA A 383 14.86 30.38 -14.20
#